data_AF-A0A540MQB3-F1
#
_entry.id   AF-A0A540MQB3-F1
#
_cell.length_a   1.000
_cell.length_b   1.000
_cell.length_c   1.000
_cell.angle_alpha   90.00
_cell.angle_beta   90.00
_cell.angle_gamma   90.00
#
_symmetry.space_group_name_H-M   'P 1'
#
loop_
_entity.id
_entity.type
_entity.pdbx_description
1 polymer ?
#
loop_
_entity_poly.entity_id
_entity_poly.type
_entity_poly.pdbx_seq_one_letter_code
_entity_poly.pdbx_strand_id
1 'polypeptide(L)'
;MTYLQARGCILVASSPEILTRVKKKTITNRPLAGTARRGKTPKEDLMLEKQLLNDEKQCAECIMLVDLGRNHVGKVYNLSFLIFV
;
A
#
# COMPACT_ATOMS: atom_id res chain seq x y z
N MET A 1 6.69 -8.68 -9.76
CA MET A 1 6.14 -9.36 -10.95
C MET A 1 6.02 -10.83 -10.65
N THR A 2 4.90 -11.43 -11.00
CA THR A 2 4.52 -12.80 -10.65
C THR A 2 4.00 -13.49 -11.89
N TYR A 3 4.49 -14.70 -12.13
CA TYR A 3 3.96 -15.66 -13.08
C TYR A 3 3.63 -16.93 -12.29
N LEU A 4 2.39 -17.40 -12.37
CA LEU A 4 1.96 -18.63 -11.72
C LEU A 4 1.08 -19.41 -12.68
N GLN A 5 1.42 -20.68 -12.88
CA GLN A 5 0.66 -21.60 -13.72
C GLN A 5 0.16 -22.75 -12.86
N ALA A 6 -1.15 -22.94 -12.87
CA ALA A 6 -1.82 -24.05 -12.21
C ALA A 6 -2.70 -24.79 -13.22
N ARG A 7 -3.30 -25.91 -12.82
CA ARG A 7 -4.13 -26.72 -13.71
C ARG A 7 -5.35 -25.91 -14.15
N GLY A 8 -5.40 -25.54 -15.43
CA GLY A 8 -6.51 -24.80 -16.03
C GLY A 8 -6.44 -23.28 -15.88
N CYS A 9 -5.36 -22.70 -15.33
CA CYS A 9 -5.23 -21.25 -15.25
C CYS A 9 -3.77 -20.76 -15.22
N ILE A 10 -3.58 -19.54 -15.71
CA ILE A 10 -2.31 -18.81 -15.67
C ILE A 10 -2.59 -17.43 -15.08
N LEU A 11 -1.78 -17.02 -14.10
CA LEU A 11 -1.79 -15.70 -13.49
C LEU A 11 -0.49 -14.98 -13.84
N VAL A 12 -0.62 -13.84 -14.53
CA VAL A 12 0.47 -12.90 -14.78
C VAL A 12 0.12 -11.58 -14.11
N ALA A 13 0.93 -11.12 -13.16
CA ALA A 13 0.63 -9.92 -12.40
C ALA A 13 1.89 -9.12 -12.04
N SER A 14 1.73 -7.80 -11.94
CA SER A 14 2.76 -6.92 -11.38
C SER A 14 2.15 -6.08 -10.26
N SER A 15 2.02 -6.68 -9.07
CA SER A 15 1.47 -5.98 -7.91
C SER A 15 2.35 -4.77 -7.56
N PRO A 16 1.77 -3.55 -7.50
CA PRO A 16 2.48 -2.37 -7.01
C PRO A 16 2.58 -2.34 -5.48
N GLU A 17 1.79 -3.17 -4.80
CA GLU A 17 1.63 -3.18 -3.34
C GLU A 17 1.95 -4.56 -2.75
N ILE A 18 2.39 -4.58 -1.48
CA ILE A 18 2.51 -5.79 -0.68
C ILE A 18 1.28 -5.94 0.23
N LEU A 19 0.60 -7.09 0.18
CA LEU A 19 -0.54 -7.34 1.07
C LEU A 19 -0.11 -7.47 2.54
N THR A 20 0.87 -8.33 2.82
CA THR A 20 1.44 -8.53 4.15
C THR A 20 2.79 -9.23 4.02
N ARG A 21 3.76 -8.86 4.83
CA ARG A 21 5.03 -9.58 4.98
C ARG A 21 5.27 -9.91 6.44
N VAL A 22 5.60 -11.17 6.73
CA VAL A 22 5.97 -11.63 8.07
C VAL A 22 7.42 -12.08 8.08
N LYS A 23 8.25 -11.48 8.92
CA LYS A 23 9.67 -11.86 9.07
C LYS A 23 10.11 -11.73 10.53
N LYS A 24 10.66 -12.81 11.10
CA LYS A 24 11.23 -12.83 12.47
C LYS A 24 10.31 -12.16 13.52
N LYS A 25 8.99 -12.42 13.44
CA LYS A 25 7.94 -11.84 14.31
C LYS A 25 7.57 -10.37 14.04
N THR A 26 8.06 -9.78 12.96
CA THR A 26 7.60 -8.47 12.48
C THR A 26 6.60 -8.66 11.35
N ILE A 27 5.44 -8.00 11.46
CA ILE A 27 4.46 -7.89 10.39
C ILE A 27 4.64 -6.52 9.74
N THR A 28 4.75 -6.49 8.42
CA THR A 28 4.83 -5.27 7.62
C THR A 28 3.67 -5.23 6.65
N ASN A 29 2.91 -4.14 6.69
CA ASN A 29 1.89 -3.80 5.71
C ASN A 29 2.22 -2.41 5.14
N ARG A 30 2.01 -2.21 3.84
CA ARG A 30 2.31 -0.96 3.12
C ARG A 30 1.16 -0.66 2.16
N PRO A 31 -0.03 -0.30 2.68
CA PRO A 31 -1.14 0.09 1.84
C PRO A 31 -0.78 1.32 1.03
N LEU A 32 -1.19 1.33 -0.23
CA LEU A 32 -1.06 2.48 -1.11
C LEU A 32 -2.46 3.04 -1.37
N ALA A 33 -2.65 4.32 -1.03
CA ALA A 33 -3.86 5.07 -1.34
C ALA A 33 -3.49 6.44 -1.88
N GLY A 34 -4.33 6.96 -2.76
CA GLY A 34 -4.04 8.17 -3.54
C GLY A 34 -3.29 7.82 -4.83
N THR A 35 -3.91 8.15 -5.95
CA THR A 35 -3.28 8.02 -7.27
C THR A 35 -3.34 9.36 -7.99
N ALA A 36 -2.19 9.79 -8.49
CA ALA A 36 -2.06 10.92 -9.39
C ALA A 36 -1.35 10.48 -10.66
N ARG A 37 -1.69 11.11 -11.78
CA ARG A 37 -0.93 10.92 -13.02
C ARG A 37 0.48 11.46 -12.79
N ARG A 38 1.48 10.84 -13.44
CA ARG A 38 2.84 11.39 -13.48
C ARG A 38 2.86 12.61 -14.40
N GLY A 39 3.61 13.63 -14.01
CA GLY A 39 3.81 14.83 -14.81
C GLY A 39 4.68 14.54 -16.05
N LYS A 40 4.47 15.31 -17.12
CA LYS A 40 5.30 15.20 -18.34
C LYS A 40 6.66 15.86 -18.15
N THR A 41 6.77 16.74 -17.16
CA THR A 41 8.02 17.39 -16.77
C THR A 41 8.27 17.22 -15.27
N PRO A 42 9.53 17.27 -14.79
CA PRO A 42 9.82 17.17 -13.36
C PRO A 42 9.10 18.22 -12.50
N LYS A 43 8.89 19.43 -13.04
CA LYS A 43 8.14 20.50 -12.34
C LYS A 43 6.66 20.17 -12.20
N GLU A 44 6.05 19.66 -13.26
CA GLU A 44 4.65 19.23 -13.25
C GLU A 44 4.45 18.03 -12.32
N ASP A 45 5.38 17.07 -12.31
CA ASP A 45 5.32 15.89 -11.46
C ASP A 45 5.34 16.26 -9.96
N LEU A 46 6.26 17.16 -9.58
CA LEU A 46 6.33 17.71 -8.21
C LEU A 46 5.08 18.50 -7.82
N MET A 47 4.45 19.18 -8.77
CA MET A 47 3.21 19.90 -8.52
C MET A 47 2.05 18.93 -8.27
N LEU A 48 1.93 17.88 -9.10
CA LEU A 48 0.91 16.84 -8.96
C LEU A 48 1.08 16.05 -7.66
N GLU A 49 2.33 15.76 -7.27
CA GLU A 49 2.65 15.15 -5.97
C GLU A 49 2.16 16.03 -4.81
N LYS A 50 2.51 17.33 -4.82
CA LYS A 50 2.07 18.28 -3.79
C LYS A 50 0.56 18.44 -3.76
N GLN A 51 -0.11 18.39 -4.91
CA GLN A 51 -1.57 18.44 -4.97
C GLN A 51 -2.19 17.20 -4.34
N LEU A 52 -1.67 16.01 -4.64
CA LEU A 52 -2.14 14.75 -4.07
C LEU A 52 -1.94 14.72 -2.54
N LEU A 53 -0.79 15.18 -2.06
CA LEU A 53 -0.48 15.24 -0.63
C LEU A 53 -1.36 16.24 0.16
N ASN A 54 -1.87 17.27 -0.51
CA ASN A 54 -2.75 18.28 0.09
C ASN A 54 -4.24 17.99 -0.13
N ASP A 55 -4.60 16.93 -0.86
CA ASP A 55 -6.00 16.54 -1.06
C ASP A 55 -6.50 15.83 0.20
N GLU A 56 -7.32 16.53 0.99
CA GLU A 56 -7.91 16.02 2.23
C GLU A 56 -8.67 14.71 2.04
N LYS A 57 -9.33 14.52 0.89
CA LYS A 57 -10.05 13.28 0.60
C LYS A 57 -9.09 12.09 0.48
N GLN A 58 -8.00 12.29 -0.25
CA GLN A 58 -7.01 11.23 -0.50
C GLN A 58 -6.25 10.89 0.77
N CYS A 59 -5.90 11.90 1.57
CA CYS A 59 -5.30 11.72 2.88
C CYS A 59 -6.24 10.96 3.83
N ALA A 60 -7.52 11.31 3.88
CA ALA A 60 -8.51 10.61 4.70
C ALA A 60 -8.65 9.13 4.29
N GLU A 61 -8.68 8.83 2.99
CA GLU A 61 -8.73 7.46 2.49
C GLU A 61 -7.47 6.66 2.87
N CYS A 62 -6.30 7.27 2.73
CA CYS A 62 -5.03 6.64 3.12
C CYS A 62 -4.98 6.31 4.61
N ILE A 63 -5.37 7.25 5.48
CA ILE A 63 -5.44 7.03 6.93
C ILE A 63 -6.41 5.91 7.27
N MET A 64 -7.60 5.91 6.66
CA MET A 64 -8.60 4.85 6.86
C MET A 64 -8.03 3.46 6.50
N LEU A 65 -7.30 3.32 5.39
CA LEU A 65 -6.69 2.06 5.00
C LEU A 65 -5.58 1.61 5.97
N VAL A 66 -4.78 2.55 6.47
CA VAL A 66 -3.77 2.29 7.51
C VAL A 66 -4.45 1.74 8.76
N ASP A 67 -5.50 2.40 9.24
CA ASP A 67 -6.23 1.99 10.45
C ASP A 67 -6.94 0.65 10.27
N LEU A 68 -7.51 0.41 9.08
CA LEU A 68 -8.07 -0.89 8.74
C LEU A 68 -6.99 -1.98 8.78
N GLY A 69 -5.82 -1.72 8.22
CA GLY A 69 -4.67 -2.63 8.26
C GLY A 69 -4.20 -2.93 9.69
N ARG A 70 -4.17 -1.91 10.55
CA ARG A 70 -3.86 -2.06 11.99
C ARG A 70 -4.86 -2.94 12.70
N ASN A 71 -6.16 -2.73 12.46
CA ASN A 71 -7.23 -3.52 13.06
C ASN A 71 -7.13 -5.01 12.69
N HIS A 72 -6.83 -5.32 11.41
CA HIS A 72 -6.64 -6.70 10.97
C HIS A 72 -5.47 -7.39 11.68
N VAL A 73 -4.33 -6.70 11.82
CA VAL A 73 -3.17 -7.26 12.53
C VAL A 73 -3.44 -7.39 14.04
N GLY A 74 -4.16 -6.44 14.64
CA GLY A 74 -4.52 -6.46 16.06
C GLY A 74 -5.34 -7.69 16.48
N LYS A 75 -6.10 -8.30 15.56
CA LYS A 75 -6.86 -9.54 15.84
C LYS A 75 -5.98 -10.77 16.07
N VAL A 76 -4.78 -10.79 15.49
CA VAL A 76 -3.91 -11.98 15.46
C VAL A 76 -2.64 -11.82 16.29
N TYR A 77 -2.36 -10.61 16.80
CA TYR A 77 -1.09 -10.30 17.44
C TYR A 77 -1.29 -9.68 18.83
N ASN A 78 -0.60 -10.23 19.83
CA ASN A 78 -0.53 -9.63 21.16
C ASN A 78 0.46 -8.45 21.11
N LEU A 79 -0.07 -7.26 21.40
CA LEU A 79 0.48 -5.93 21.14
C LEU A 79 1.99 -5.81 21.45
N SER A 80 2.87 -5.71 20.44
CA SER A 80 4.26 -5.28 20.69
C SER A 80 5.01 -4.67 19.50
N PHE A 81 4.82 -5.10 18.24
CA PHE A 81 5.62 -4.52 17.14
C PHE A 81 4.90 -4.54 15.80
N LEU A 82 4.31 -3.39 15.43
CA LEU A 82 3.81 -3.11 14.08
C LEU A 82 4.55 -1.88 13.54
N ILE A 83 5.26 -2.05 12.44
CA ILE A 83 5.96 -0.96 11.75
C ILE A 83 5.22 -0.69 10.44
N PHE A 84 4.60 0.47 10.36
CA PHE A 84 4.12 1.06 9.10
C PHE A 84 5.24 1.96 8.56
N VAL A 85 5.60 1.77 7.30
CA VAL A 85 6.57 2.59 6.55
C VAL A 85 5.87 3.15 5.33
#